data_AF-A0A942VGY8-F1
#
_entry.id   AF-A0A942VGY8-F1
#
_cell.length_a   1.000
_cell.length_b   1.000
_cell.length_c   1.000
_cell.angle_alpha   90.00
_cell.angle_beta   90.00
_cell.angle_gamma   90.00
#
_symmetry.space_group_name_H-M   'P 1'
#
loop_
_entity.id
_entity.type
_entity.pdbx_description
1 polymer ?
#
loop_
_entity_poly.entity_id
_entity_poly.type
_entity_poly.pdbx_seq_one_letter_code
_entity_poly.pdbx_strand_id
1 'polypeptide(L)'
;MKQFYKDVFVGVFVSFLIVGCYICYDYVKKLPKPDYRIVTPVPPYNFSSLQSRKVIVFEGREINEKEFIRVLVLDSMADGILTSRVIDSAMEQTSRYFDFNEDGFWERVPYLGNDDQILVHSGNVKDFEPQNILGSCFVSCLQEDVSVFSQLRNLVGGKDTIEAHDDILQKLWLLPPVISTDITEHILALRPLKEKIKLPLKLDVIAAREVTKEGNVLGDYIEVELASGKKSRLREVWLYTDPGVRGYYSPIPVIDEEIKRLPDIHGYGTLYSLHEAMQRDVSGQLKNKVREYLAEPNYFTRRQLLRDIIYLWADCQNADPRSRLSENGKNYIGDARKQLFVEKIVGRPFRGTHTGKEETLAPHHASVFYLLDSFNKYADLVGIRLSFWGILNPVIMAAYSSEDGILQGIINKMVLNERKVNTEAVVDFIQTFYAQNGQLQTKLMLFELYKVLKIVKNSELYSSLKGLGEIAEGINMRDLDSFVIEGTANGENLYGTGGNDIFIGRDGNDAFLGREGDDVYIFELNEGDNVIIEEGGNDTIALGADIKPENIDLSLKGKDLLIKINGGENGSIHIRGYAVDDKNKVENLLFADGNVWKLAEKLRTQ
;
A
#
# COMPACT_ATOMS: atom_id res chain seq x y z
N MET A 1 -44.29 1.20 -1.58
CA MET A 1 -42.86 1.58 -1.75
C MET A 1 -42.10 1.64 -0.43
N LYS A 2 -42.23 2.65 0.46
CA LYS A 2 -41.38 2.73 1.69
C LYS A 2 -41.35 1.47 2.58
N GLN A 3 -42.42 0.67 2.63
CA GLN A 3 -42.41 -0.63 3.35
C GLN A 3 -41.68 -1.76 2.58
N PHE A 4 -41.75 -1.76 1.24
CA PHE A 4 -41.15 -2.77 0.37
C PHE A 4 -39.62 -2.81 0.49
N TYR A 5 -39.00 -1.66 0.80
CA TYR A 5 -37.56 -1.54 1.07
C TYR A 5 -37.09 -2.19 2.39
N LYS A 6 -38.00 -2.60 3.29
CA LYS A 6 -37.62 -3.35 4.51
C LYS A 6 -37.62 -4.85 4.30
N ASP A 7 -38.55 -5.37 3.51
CA ASP A 7 -38.89 -6.80 3.54
C ASP A 7 -38.13 -7.62 2.47
N VAL A 8 -37.50 -6.97 1.48
CA VAL A 8 -36.58 -7.60 0.51
C VAL A 8 -35.21 -7.95 1.13
N PHE A 9 -34.91 -7.46 2.33
CA PHE A 9 -33.62 -7.68 3.01
C PHE A 9 -33.47 -9.06 3.70
N VAL A 10 -34.40 -9.99 3.46
CA VAL A 10 -34.45 -11.30 4.13
C VAL A 10 -34.48 -12.44 3.11
N GLY A 11 -33.32 -13.04 2.85
CA GLY A 11 -33.24 -14.45 2.40
C GLY A 11 -32.74 -14.73 0.97
N VAL A 12 -31.47 -14.47 0.69
CA VAL A 12 -30.53 -15.52 0.21
C VAL A 12 -29.20 -15.32 0.95
N PHE A 13 -28.53 -16.40 1.32
CA PHE A 13 -27.30 -16.40 2.13
C PHE A 13 -26.36 -17.51 1.64
N VAL A 14 -25.06 -17.38 1.94
CA VAL A 14 -23.97 -18.37 1.68
C VAL A 14 -23.48 -18.46 0.22
N SER A 15 -22.16 -18.55 0.06
CA SER A 15 -21.39 -18.82 -1.17
C SER A 15 -21.43 -17.76 -2.29
N PHE A 16 -20.39 -16.93 -2.36
CA PHE A 16 -19.31 -17.13 -3.35
C PHE A 16 -18.05 -16.31 -2.96
N LEU A 17 -16.96 -17.00 -2.65
CA LEU A 17 -15.65 -16.39 -2.41
C LEU A 17 -14.94 -16.07 -3.74
N ILE A 18 -14.05 -15.07 -3.71
CA ILE A 18 -12.95 -14.83 -4.67
C ILE A 18 -13.38 -14.76 -6.15
N VAL A 19 -14.05 -13.65 -6.54
CA VAL A 19 -13.94 -13.10 -7.92
C VAL A 19 -13.77 -11.57 -7.87
N GLY A 20 -12.89 -11.09 -6.98
CA GLY A 20 -12.46 -9.69 -6.93
C GLY A 20 -11.34 -9.36 -7.94
N CYS A 21 -11.17 -10.17 -9.00
CA CYS A 21 -9.98 -10.20 -9.85
C CYS A 21 -10.27 -10.01 -11.37
N TYR A 22 -9.38 -9.23 -12.03
CA TYR A 22 -9.11 -8.93 -13.45
C TYR A 22 -9.74 -7.75 -14.21
N ILE A 23 -9.04 -6.59 -14.15
CA ILE A 23 -8.52 -5.82 -15.31
C ILE A 23 -7.17 -5.16 -14.94
N CYS A 24 -6.08 -5.38 -15.69
CA CYS A 24 -5.09 -4.31 -16.00
C CYS A 24 -3.91 -4.61 -16.95
N TYR A 25 -3.69 -5.86 -17.38
CA TYR A 25 -2.43 -6.42 -17.94
C TYR A 25 -1.61 -5.59 -18.96
N ASP A 26 -2.24 -4.77 -19.81
CA ASP A 26 -1.58 -4.22 -21.00
C ASP A 26 -0.79 -2.90 -20.85
N TYR A 27 -0.81 -2.20 -19.71
CA TYR A 27 -0.31 -0.81 -19.70
C TYR A 27 1.23 -0.66 -19.80
N VAL A 28 2.00 -1.70 -19.50
CA VAL A 28 3.48 -1.63 -19.48
C VAL A 28 4.11 -2.47 -20.61
N LYS A 29 3.57 -2.32 -21.83
CA LYS A 29 4.10 -2.91 -23.07
C LYS A 29 4.18 -1.95 -24.27
N LYS A 30 3.89 -0.65 -24.10
CA LYS A 30 3.75 0.31 -25.23
C LYS A 30 4.80 1.42 -25.25
N LEU A 31 6.01 1.04 -25.63
CA LEU A 31 6.93 1.86 -26.43
C LEU A 31 7.35 1.02 -27.67
N PRO A 32 7.72 1.64 -28.81
CA PRO A 32 7.76 1.00 -30.15
C PRO A 32 8.86 -0.08 -30.30
N LYS A 33 8.87 -1.04 -31.26
CA LYS A 33 8.07 -1.46 -32.47
C LYS A 33 8.63 -2.85 -32.91
N PRO A 34 8.16 -3.56 -33.97
CA PRO A 34 6.85 -3.65 -34.64
C PRO A 34 6.29 -5.12 -34.70
N ASP A 35 5.31 -5.37 -35.57
CA ASP A 35 4.62 -6.62 -35.99
C ASP A 35 5.15 -8.02 -35.58
N TYR A 36 4.24 -8.87 -35.08
CA TYR A 36 3.64 -9.97 -35.88
C TYR A 36 2.31 -10.47 -35.26
N ARG A 37 1.44 -11.10 -36.06
CA ARG A 37 0.17 -11.73 -35.61
C ARG A 37 0.32 -13.23 -35.35
N ILE A 38 -0.46 -13.77 -34.40
CA ILE A 38 -1.25 -15.01 -34.52
C ILE A 38 -2.29 -15.05 -33.38
N VAL A 39 -3.38 -15.79 -33.57
CA VAL A 39 -4.54 -15.87 -32.66
C VAL A 39 -4.77 -17.33 -32.25
N THR A 40 -5.23 -17.57 -31.01
CA THR A 40 -6.07 -18.69 -30.45
C THR A 40 -5.80 -18.79 -28.91
N PRO A 41 -6.50 -19.60 -28.09
CA PRO A 41 -7.32 -19.03 -27.01
C PRO A 41 -6.71 -19.20 -25.61
N VAL A 42 -7.04 -18.30 -24.67
CA VAL A 42 -6.47 -18.30 -23.30
C VAL A 42 -7.61 -18.34 -22.26
N PRO A 43 -7.47 -19.08 -21.13
CA PRO A 43 -8.51 -19.23 -20.09
C PRO A 43 -8.81 -17.94 -19.30
N PRO A 44 -9.75 -17.94 -18.33
CA PRO A 44 -10.33 -16.71 -17.78
C PRO A 44 -9.27 -15.83 -17.12
N TYR A 45 -9.26 -14.57 -17.51
CA TYR A 45 -8.33 -13.59 -16.99
C TYR A 45 -8.63 -13.29 -15.51
N ASN A 46 -7.49 -13.22 -14.75
CA ASN A 46 -6.24 -11.74 -12.62
C ASN A 46 -6.14 -10.10 -12.47
N PHE A 47 -6.63 -9.49 -11.37
CA PHE A 47 -6.40 -8.03 -11.11
C PHE A 47 -4.93 -7.76 -10.72
N SER A 48 -4.11 -8.82 -10.54
CA SER A 48 -2.66 -8.76 -10.27
C SER A 48 -1.79 -8.04 -11.29
N SER A 49 -2.41 -7.48 -12.32
CA SER A 49 -1.78 -6.56 -13.28
C SER A 49 -1.85 -5.07 -12.90
N LEU A 50 -2.55 -4.72 -11.82
CA LEU A 50 -2.17 -3.55 -10.99
C LEU A 50 -1.13 -3.95 -9.93
N GLN A 51 -1.14 -5.20 -9.47
CA GLN A 51 -0.36 -5.69 -8.32
C GLN A 51 1.07 -6.18 -8.67
N SER A 52 1.68 -5.76 -9.78
CA SER A 52 2.97 -6.37 -10.22
C SER A 52 3.99 -5.46 -10.93
N ARG A 53 3.79 -4.14 -11.02
CA ARG A 53 4.78 -3.22 -11.64
C ARG A 53 4.96 -1.88 -10.92
N LYS A 54 6.00 -1.82 -10.07
CA LYS A 54 6.63 -0.62 -9.50
C LYS A 54 5.69 0.41 -8.84
N VAL A 55 5.05 0.02 -7.74
CA VAL A 55 4.60 0.97 -6.68
C VAL A 55 5.19 0.57 -5.32
N ILE A 56 6.50 0.31 -5.32
CA ILE A 56 7.37 0.71 -4.20
C ILE A 56 8.52 1.45 -4.88
N VAL A 57 8.58 2.76 -4.70
CA VAL A 57 9.68 3.60 -5.21
C VAL A 57 10.41 4.17 -4.01
N PHE A 58 11.40 3.43 -3.53
CA PHE A 58 12.58 4.03 -2.95
C PHE A 58 13.59 4.17 -4.09
N GLU A 59 14.07 5.37 -4.37
CA GLU A 59 15.13 5.64 -5.36
C GLU A 59 16.35 6.32 -4.71
N GLY A 60 16.72 5.84 -3.52
CA GLY A 60 18.12 5.85 -3.04
C GLY A 60 18.87 4.58 -3.45
N ARG A 61 18.14 3.46 -3.46
CA ARG A 61 18.42 2.19 -4.15
C ARG A 61 17.05 1.64 -4.54
N GLU A 62 16.91 1.02 -5.71
CA GLU A 62 15.76 0.16 -5.97
C GLU A 62 15.64 -0.86 -4.81
N ILE A 63 14.42 -1.26 -4.42
CA ILE A 63 14.24 -2.49 -3.62
C ILE A 63 14.40 -3.73 -4.54
N ASN A 64 15.58 -3.79 -5.15
CA ASN A 64 16.23 -4.99 -5.68
C ASN A 64 17.16 -5.61 -4.61
N GLU A 65 17.14 -5.09 -3.37
CA GLU A 65 17.50 -5.85 -2.18
C GLU A 65 16.51 -7.01 -2.01
N LYS A 66 16.78 -8.10 -2.75
CA LYS A 66 16.07 -9.36 -2.61
C LYS A 66 16.14 -9.84 -1.17
N GLU A 67 15.00 -9.92 -0.50
CA GLU A 67 14.92 -10.63 0.77
C GLU A 67 15.04 -12.13 0.51
N PHE A 68 15.81 -12.80 1.36
CA PHE A 68 16.03 -14.24 1.28
C PHE A 68 15.83 -14.87 2.65
N ILE A 69 14.96 -15.87 2.71
CA ILE A 69 14.89 -16.78 3.85
C ILE A 69 16.01 -17.81 3.64
N ARG A 70 16.95 -17.91 4.57
CA ARG A 70 17.98 -18.96 4.52
C ARG A 70 17.46 -20.22 5.20
N VAL A 71 17.61 -21.36 4.55
CA VAL A 71 17.24 -22.68 5.09
C VAL A 71 18.31 -23.72 4.76
N LEU A 72 18.47 -24.73 5.61
CA LEU A 72 19.21 -25.94 5.25
C LEU A 72 18.27 -26.94 4.56
N VAL A 73 18.65 -27.44 3.39
CA VAL A 73 17.84 -28.37 2.57
C VAL A 73 18.64 -29.64 2.28
N LEU A 74 18.03 -30.79 2.53
CA LEU A 74 18.54 -32.10 2.16
C LEU A 74 17.98 -32.50 0.79
N ASP A 75 18.87 -32.58 -0.20
CA ASP A 75 18.64 -33.31 -1.44
C ASP A 75 18.42 -34.80 -1.08
N SER A 76 17.17 -35.24 -1.07
CA SER A 76 16.82 -36.59 -0.57
C SER A 76 16.80 -37.66 -1.67
N MET A 77 17.09 -37.30 -2.92
CA MET A 77 17.06 -38.20 -4.08
C MET A 77 18.40 -38.25 -4.85
N ALA A 78 19.34 -37.36 -4.56
CA ALA A 78 20.66 -37.19 -5.18
C ALA A 78 20.61 -36.82 -6.68
N ASP A 79 19.63 -36.03 -7.07
CA ASP A 79 19.47 -35.44 -8.41
C ASP A 79 19.69 -33.91 -8.44
N GLY A 80 19.88 -33.28 -7.28
CA GLY A 80 20.20 -31.86 -7.12
C GLY A 80 18.97 -31.01 -6.79
N ILE A 81 19.12 -30.14 -5.78
CA ILE A 81 18.04 -29.29 -5.24
C ILE A 81 17.35 -28.47 -6.34
N LEU A 82 16.04 -28.65 -6.45
CA LEU A 82 15.18 -27.93 -7.39
C LEU A 82 14.51 -26.75 -6.68
N THR A 83 14.56 -25.58 -7.29
CA THR A 83 13.84 -24.37 -6.82
C THR A 83 12.94 -23.84 -7.93
N SER A 84 11.86 -23.14 -7.58
CA SER A 84 10.96 -22.48 -8.54
C SER A 84 10.94 -20.95 -8.40
N ARG A 85 10.29 -20.26 -9.36
CA ARG A 85 9.94 -18.83 -9.23
C ARG A 85 8.65 -18.65 -8.44
N VAL A 86 8.61 -17.60 -7.62
CA VAL A 86 7.41 -17.12 -6.90
C VAL A 86 6.34 -16.53 -7.84
N ILE A 87 6.70 -16.21 -9.09
CA ILE A 87 6.00 -15.21 -9.92
C ILE A 87 4.95 -15.82 -10.89
N ASP A 88 4.98 -17.13 -11.18
CA ASP A 88 4.00 -17.71 -12.10
C ASP A 88 2.62 -17.85 -11.42
N SER A 89 1.62 -17.16 -11.98
CA SER A 89 0.24 -17.12 -11.46
C SER A 89 -0.51 -18.46 -11.52
N ALA A 90 0.04 -19.47 -12.18
CA ALA A 90 -0.43 -20.85 -12.10
C ALA A 90 -0.04 -21.56 -10.78
N MET A 91 0.87 -20.98 -9.98
CA MET A 91 1.43 -21.55 -8.76
C MET A 91 0.90 -20.90 -7.46
N GLU A 92 -0.22 -20.18 -7.54
CA GLU A 92 -1.01 -19.79 -6.35
C GLU A 92 -1.36 -21.03 -5.50
N GLN A 93 -1.63 -22.17 -6.15
CA GLN A 93 -1.96 -23.45 -5.51
C GLN A 93 -0.76 -24.28 -5.01
N THR A 94 0.49 -23.80 -5.14
CA THR A 94 1.70 -24.58 -4.72
C THR A 94 2.67 -23.77 -3.86
N SER A 95 2.28 -22.56 -3.45
CA SER A 95 3.10 -21.68 -2.62
C SER A 95 3.03 -22.08 -1.15
N ARG A 96 4.16 -22.06 -0.43
CA ARG A 96 4.19 -22.31 1.01
C ARG A 96 4.20 -21.00 1.79
N TYR A 97 3.67 -21.05 3.00
CA TYR A 97 3.48 -19.93 3.91
C TYR A 97 3.97 -20.34 5.30
N PHE A 98 4.84 -19.53 5.89
CA PHE A 98 5.42 -19.75 7.22
C PHE A 98 5.66 -18.38 7.86
N ASP A 99 5.51 -18.28 9.18
CA ASP A 99 5.83 -17.07 9.95
C ASP A 99 7.22 -17.27 10.54
N PHE A 100 8.25 -16.69 9.93
CA PHE A 100 9.64 -16.91 10.35
C PHE A 100 10.11 -15.96 11.46
N ASN A 101 9.28 -15.01 11.90
CA ASN A 101 9.71 -13.91 12.77
C ASN A 101 8.78 -13.63 13.97
N GLU A 102 7.67 -14.36 14.09
CA GLU A 102 6.61 -14.24 15.09
C GLU A 102 5.83 -12.90 15.04
N ASP A 103 5.77 -12.23 13.87
CA ASP A 103 4.99 -10.99 13.68
C ASP A 103 3.51 -11.21 13.35
N GLY A 104 3.08 -12.46 13.13
CA GLY A 104 1.70 -12.85 12.85
C GLY A 104 1.34 -12.89 11.36
N PHE A 105 2.32 -12.68 10.47
CA PHE A 105 2.16 -12.70 9.03
C PHE A 105 3.06 -13.78 8.43
N TRP A 106 2.58 -14.46 7.39
CA TRP A 106 3.32 -15.54 6.73
C TRP A 106 4.14 -15.00 5.56
N GLU A 107 5.45 -15.18 5.57
CA GLU A 107 6.26 -15.05 4.35
C GLU A 107 5.82 -16.09 3.30
N ARG A 108 5.61 -15.64 2.07
CA ARG A 108 5.45 -16.53 0.93
C ARG A 108 6.82 -17.06 0.49
N VAL A 109 6.97 -18.38 0.47
CA VAL A 109 8.23 -19.05 0.15
C VAL A 109 8.16 -19.74 -1.22
N PRO A 110 9.17 -19.58 -2.11
CA PRO A 110 9.24 -20.35 -3.35
C PRO A 110 9.30 -21.86 -3.08
N TYR A 111 8.69 -22.61 -3.98
CA TYR A 111 8.60 -24.05 -3.88
C TYR A 111 9.98 -24.69 -4.14
N LEU A 112 10.48 -25.42 -3.14
CA LEU A 112 11.49 -26.47 -3.28
C LEU A 112 10.84 -27.72 -3.91
N GLY A 113 11.63 -28.51 -4.63
CA GLY A 113 11.19 -29.73 -5.33
C GLY A 113 10.43 -30.74 -4.47
N ASN A 114 9.69 -31.65 -5.13
CA ASN A 114 8.83 -32.67 -4.48
C ASN A 114 9.59 -33.62 -3.54
N ASP A 115 10.91 -33.70 -3.68
CA ASP A 115 11.78 -34.60 -2.91
C ASP A 115 12.79 -33.83 -2.00
N ASP A 116 12.83 -32.50 -2.07
CA ASP A 116 13.73 -31.65 -1.28
C ASP A 116 13.14 -31.34 0.11
N GLN A 117 13.87 -31.66 1.18
CA GLN A 117 13.38 -31.52 2.56
C GLN A 117 14.14 -30.47 3.38
N ILE A 118 13.43 -29.58 4.05
CA ILE A 118 14.01 -28.55 4.93
C ILE A 118 14.41 -29.16 6.27
N LEU A 119 15.59 -28.82 6.79
CA LEU A 119 16.06 -29.25 8.11
C LEU A 119 15.51 -28.35 9.23
N VAL A 120 14.90 -28.99 10.21
CA VAL A 120 14.21 -28.41 11.37
C VAL A 120 14.87 -28.89 12.66
N HIS A 121 15.04 -28.01 13.63
CA HIS A 121 15.43 -28.35 15.00
C HIS A 121 14.28 -28.06 15.96
N SER A 122 13.58 -29.12 16.39
CA SER A 122 12.48 -29.03 17.37
C SER A 122 12.59 -30.14 18.41
N GLY A 123 12.27 -29.81 19.67
CA GLY A 123 12.31 -30.77 20.78
C GLY A 123 11.31 -31.92 20.66
N ASN A 124 10.21 -31.71 19.93
CA ASN A 124 9.08 -32.63 19.79
C ASN A 124 8.25 -32.20 18.57
N VAL A 125 7.80 -33.15 17.75
CA VAL A 125 7.01 -32.90 16.53
C VAL A 125 5.74 -32.07 16.79
N LYS A 126 5.10 -32.24 17.96
CA LYS A 126 3.89 -31.48 18.33
C LYS A 126 4.16 -30.03 18.71
N ASP A 127 5.41 -29.74 19.06
CA ASP A 127 5.90 -28.42 19.49
C ASP A 127 6.75 -27.82 18.35
N PHE A 128 6.46 -28.20 17.10
CA PHE A 128 7.04 -27.60 15.91
C PHE A 128 6.31 -26.32 15.55
N GLU A 129 7.05 -25.23 15.57
CA GLU A 129 6.66 -23.91 15.11
C GLU A 129 7.67 -23.45 14.03
N PRO A 130 7.34 -22.58 13.07
CA PRO A 130 8.16 -22.39 11.87
C PRO A 130 9.58 -21.84 12.12
N GLN A 131 9.78 -21.07 13.19
CA GLN A 131 11.08 -20.61 13.69
C GLN A 131 11.98 -21.73 14.26
N ASN A 132 11.52 -22.98 14.25
CA ASN A 132 12.35 -24.18 14.41
C ASN A 132 13.13 -24.55 13.12
N ILE A 133 12.83 -23.92 11.98
CA ILE A 133 13.57 -24.12 10.72
C ILE A 133 14.96 -23.51 10.84
N LEU A 134 16.02 -24.30 10.60
CA LEU A 134 17.39 -23.81 10.76
C LEU A 134 17.74 -22.80 9.65
N GLY A 135 18.11 -21.59 10.08
CA GLY A 135 18.42 -20.45 9.22
C GLY A 135 17.38 -19.33 9.19
N SER A 136 16.28 -19.44 9.95
CA SER A 136 15.16 -18.49 10.03
C SER A 136 15.51 -17.12 10.65
N CYS A 137 16.47 -16.42 10.05
CA CYS A 137 16.83 -15.04 10.37
C CYS A 137 16.54 -14.18 9.14
N PHE A 138 15.81 -13.08 9.33
CA PHE A 138 15.65 -12.04 8.30
C PHE A 138 16.98 -11.32 8.06
N VAL A 139 17.82 -11.90 7.19
CA VAL A 139 19.07 -11.28 6.77
C VAL A 139 18.80 -10.30 5.64
N SER A 140 18.52 -9.05 6.00
CA SER A 140 18.83 -7.92 5.09
C SER A 140 20.30 -8.04 4.66
N CYS A 141 20.61 -7.73 3.39
CA CYS A 141 21.86 -8.08 2.73
C CYS A 141 23.11 -7.27 3.17
N LEU A 142 23.28 -7.09 4.48
CA LEU A 142 24.38 -6.41 5.16
C LEU A 142 24.93 -7.21 6.37
N GLN A 143 24.31 -8.33 6.79
CA GLN A 143 24.92 -9.30 7.70
C GLN A 143 25.41 -10.52 6.91
N GLU A 144 26.65 -10.47 6.41
CA GLU A 144 27.25 -11.58 5.68
C GLU A 144 27.73 -12.72 6.62
N ASP A 145 28.00 -12.41 7.89
CA ASP A 145 28.75 -13.29 8.82
C ASP A 145 27.99 -14.50 9.40
N VAL A 146 26.66 -14.58 9.27
CA VAL A 146 25.87 -15.69 9.87
C VAL A 146 25.68 -16.83 8.88
N SER A 147 26.61 -17.78 8.86
CA SER A 147 26.43 -19.07 8.17
C SER A 147 25.44 -19.96 8.95
N VAL A 148 24.46 -20.55 8.27
CA VAL A 148 23.50 -21.47 8.92
C VAL A 148 24.18 -22.76 9.41
N PHE A 149 25.30 -23.16 8.81
CA PHE A 149 26.11 -24.27 9.34
C PHE A 149 26.76 -23.96 10.69
N SER A 150 27.04 -22.69 11.01
CA SER A 150 27.48 -22.29 12.35
C SER A 150 26.36 -22.44 13.38
N GLN A 151 25.10 -22.20 13.01
CA GLN A 151 23.94 -22.49 13.87
C GLN A 151 23.84 -23.99 14.17
N LEU A 152 23.93 -24.84 13.14
CA LEU A 152 23.94 -26.30 13.29
C LEU A 152 25.14 -26.79 14.14
N ARG A 153 26.35 -26.24 13.91
CA ARG A 153 27.54 -26.59 14.70
C ARG A 153 27.40 -26.20 16.18
N ASN A 154 26.76 -25.06 16.48
CA ASN A 154 26.47 -24.66 17.86
C ASN A 154 25.46 -25.62 18.53
N LEU A 155 24.41 -26.04 17.82
CA LEU A 155 23.39 -26.97 18.33
C LEU A 155 23.93 -28.37 18.67
N VAL A 156 25.00 -28.80 18.00
CA VAL A 156 25.69 -30.08 18.30
C VAL A 156 26.81 -29.93 19.35
N GLY A 157 26.88 -28.77 20.03
CA GLY A 157 27.88 -28.50 21.07
C GLY A 157 29.28 -28.20 20.55
N GLY A 158 29.41 -27.66 19.34
CA GLY A 158 30.69 -27.31 18.71
C GLY A 158 31.41 -28.46 18.01
N LYS A 159 30.81 -29.66 17.94
CA LYS A 159 31.39 -30.83 17.25
C LYS A 159 31.41 -30.64 15.73
N ASP A 160 32.46 -31.16 15.09
CA ASP A 160 32.52 -31.29 13.61
C ASP A 160 31.83 -32.55 13.06
N THR A 161 31.26 -33.39 13.93
CA THR A 161 30.57 -34.64 13.56
C THR A 161 29.36 -34.88 14.46
N ILE A 162 28.25 -35.33 13.88
CA ILE A 162 27.07 -35.83 14.59
C ILE A 162 27.11 -37.37 14.62
N GLU A 163 27.25 -37.93 15.80
CA GLU A 163 27.35 -39.37 16.02
C GLU A 163 25.97 -40.02 16.20
N ALA A 164 25.86 -41.32 15.89
CA ALA A 164 24.59 -42.05 15.99
C ALA A 164 23.99 -42.17 17.41
N HIS A 165 24.74 -41.74 18.43
CA HIS A 165 24.33 -41.69 19.84
C HIS A 165 24.11 -40.27 20.36
N ASP A 166 24.22 -39.24 19.53
CA ASP A 166 24.01 -37.85 19.96
C ASP A 166 22.53 -37.50 20.08
N ASP A 167 22.11 -37.03 21.26
CA ASP A 167 20.72 -36.67 21.57
C ASP A 167 20.12 -35.61 20.64
N ILE A 168 20.96 -34.81 19.97
CA ILE A 168 20.53 -33.84 18.96
C ILE A 168 19.81 -34.51 17.77
N LEU A 169 20.12 -35.78 17.44
CA LEU A 169 19.41 -36.55 16.41
C LEU A 169 17.97 -36.91 16.79
N GLN A 170 17.59 -36.75 18.07
CA GLN A 170 16.19 -36.84 18.51
C GLN A 170 15.41 -35.55 18.24
N LYS A 171 16.11 -34.44 17.93
CA LYS A 171 15.57 -33.10 17.72
C LYS A 171 15.70 -32.59 16.28
N LEU A 172 16.40 -33.32 15.40
CA LEU A 172 16.61 -32.95 14.01
C LEU A 172 15.59 -33.67 13.11
N TRP A 173 14.75 -32.89 12.45
CA TRP A 173 13.62 -33.32 11.63
C TRP A 173 13.74 -32.76 10.21
N LEU A 174 13.06 -33.41 9.27
CA LEU A 174 13.00 -33.05 7.86
C LEU A 174 11.55 -32.75 7.48
N LEU A 175 11.29 -31.50 7.10
CA LEU A 175 10.00 -31.00 6.63
C LEU A 175 9.93 -31.17 5.10
N PRO A 176 9.11 -32.09 4.58
CA PRO A 176 8.92 -32.28 3.14
C PRO A 176 8.11 -31.13 2.50
N PRO A 177 7.93 -31.13 1.17
CA PRO A 177 6.92 -30.32 0.49
C PRO A 177 5.50 -30.64 0.97
N VAL A 178 4.99 -29.76 1.84
CA VAL A 178 3.57 -29.66 2.19
C VAL A 178 3.00 -28.43 1.52
N ILE A 179 1.92 -28.63 0.77
CA ILE A 179 1.14 -27.56 0.11
C ILE A 179 -0.10 -27.34 0.96
N SER A 180 0.06 -26.58 2.05
CA SER A 180 -1.02 -26.29 2.98
C SER A 180 -0.76 -25.01 3.77
N THR A 181 -1.85 -24.39 4.21
CA THR A 181 -1.88 -23.30 5.20
C THR A 181 -2.18 -23.82 6.62
N ASP A 182 -2.58 -25.09 6.79
CA ASP A 182 -2.72 -25.68 8.11
C ASP A 182 -1.36 -26.21 8.62
N ILE A 183 -0.81 -25.55 9.63
CA ILE A 183 0.44 -25.97 10.31
C ILE A 183 0.36 -27.42 10.83
N THR A 184 -0.84 -27.93 11.13
CA THR A 184 -1.08 -29.32 11.53
C THR A 184 -0.65 -30.32 10.44
N GLU A 185 -0.82 -29.98 9.16
CA GLU A 185 -0.40 -30.83 8.04
C GLU A 185 1.13 -30.81 7.86
N HIS A 186 1.79 -29.68 8.15
CA HIS A 186 3.26 -29.60 8.21
C HIS A 186 3.81 -30.45 9.37
N ILE A 187 3.21 -30.34 10.56
CA ILE A 187 3.51 -31.16 11.75
C ILE A 187 3.41 -32.66 11.44
N LEU A 188 2.32 -33.10 10.79
CA LEU A 188 2.11 -34.49 10.41
C LEU A 188 3.07 -35.01 9.32
N ALA A 189 3.71 -34.11 8.57
CA ALA A 189 4.62 -34.46 7.48
C ALA A 189 6.10 -34.58 7.90
N LEU A 190 6.50 -34.03 9.05
CA LEU A 190 7.87 -34.11 9.59
C LEU A 190 8.38 -35.56 9.74
N ARG A 191 9.64 -35.82 9.37
CA ARG A 191 10.31 -37.12 9.53
C ARG A 191 11.68 -36.98 10.21
N PRO A 192 12.15 -37.91 11.06
CA PRO A 192 13.47 -37.80 11.69
C PRO A 192 14.62 -37.79 10.68
N LEU A 193 15.61 -36.90 10.84
CA LEU A 193 16.80 -36.83 9.98
C LEU A 193 17.52 -38.19 9.89
N LYS A 194 17.65 -38.86 11.04
CA LYS A 194 18.32 -40.18 11.21
C LYS A 194 17.72 -41.33 10.40
N GLU A 195 16.53 -41.16 9.81
CA GLU A 195 15.90 -42.17 8.94
C GLU A 195 16.25 -41.97 7.45
N LYS A 196 16.71 -40.77 7.07
CA LYS A 196 17.06 -40.41 5.69
C LYS A 196 18.56 -40.48 5.40
N ILE A 197 19.42 -40.31 6.42
CA ILE A 197 20.88 -40.30 6.27
C ILE A 197 21.56 -41.48 6.96
N LYS A 198 22.75 -41.84 6.52
CA LYS A 198 23.70 -42.64 7.31
C LYS A 198 24.46 -41.74 8.29
N LEU A 199 24.96 -42.37 9.34
CA LEU A 199 25.70 -41.74 10.42
C LEU A 199 27.03 -42.49 10.64
N PRO A 200 28.10 -41.82 11.10
CA PRO A 200 28.16 -40.42 11.51
C PRO A 200 28.05 -39.41 10.36
N LEU A 201 27.43 -38.26 10.62
CA LEU A 201 27.34 -37.14 9.68
C LEU A 201 28.47 -36.14 10.00
N LYS A 202 29.36 -35.89 9.03
CA LYS A 202 30.40 -34.86 9.17
C LYS A 202 29.88 -33.49 8.77
N LEU A 203 30.32 -32.46 9.50
CA LEU A 203 30.04 -31.05 9.23
C LEU A 203 31.22 -30.38 8.50
N ASP A 204 31.80 -31.10 7.53
CA ASP A 204 32.87 -30.66 6.64
C ASP A 204 32.29 -29.69 5.57
N VAL A 205 32.12 -28.41 5.92
CA VAL A 205 31.48 -27.40 5.05
C VAL A 205 32.35 -27.07 3.84
N ILE A 206 31.78 -27.24 2.65
CA ILE A 206 32.34 -26.89 1.35
C ILE A 206 31.72 -25.57 0.90
N ALA A 207 32.56 -24.54 0.77
CA ALA A 207 32.14 -23.22 0.31
C ALA A 207 31.64 -23.27 -1.14
N ALA A 208 30.42 -22.77 -1.40
CA ALA A 208 29.80 -22.81 -2.71
C ALA A 208 28.78 -21.68 -2.87
N ARG A 209 28.64 -21.13 -4.09
CA ARG A 209 27.63 -20.10 -4.37
C ARG A 209 27.17 -20.15 -5.82
N GLU A 210 25.87 -20.32 -6.01
CA GLU A 210 25.24 -20.58 -7.30
C GLU A 210 23.89 -19.87 -7.34
N VAL A 211 23.65 -19.03 -8.34
CA VAL A 211 22.37 -18.32 -8.49
C VAL A 211 21.50 -19.06 -9.50
N THR A 212 20.31 -19.47 -9.08
CA THR A 212 19.38 -20.21 -9.95
C THR A 212 18.74 -19.28 -10.99
N LYS A 213 18.19 -19.82 -12.08
CA LYS A 213 17.47 -19.01 -13.10
C LYS A 213 16.23 -18.34 -12.51
N GLU A 214 15.75 -18.91 -11.40
CA GLU A 214 14.60 -18.51 -10.62
C GLU A 214 14.94 -17.31 -9.74
N GLY A 215 16.22 -17.12 -9.41
CA GLY A 215 16.75 -15.98 -8.66
C GLY A 215 17.04 -16.27 -7.19
N ASN A 216 16.85 -17.52 -6.76
CA ASN A 216 17.29 -18.06 -5.46
C ASN A 216 18.82 -18.26 -5.47
N VAL A 217 19.45 -18.42 -4.30
CA VAL A 217 20.89 -18.77 -4.20
C VAL A 217 21.05 -20.12 -3.52
N LEU A 218 21.85 -21.01 -4.12
CA LEU A 218 22.29 -22.25 -3.50
C LEU A 218 23.70 -22.01 -2.95
N GLY A 219 23.81 -21.90 -1.62
CA GLY A 219 25.03 -21.58 -0.88
C GLY A 219 25.90 -22.81 -0.59
N ASP A 220 26.60 -22.74 0.55
CA ASP A 220 27.53 -23.76 1.04
C ASP A 220 26.83 -25.11 1.32
N TYR A 221 27.58 -26.21 1.35
CA TYR A 221 27.03 -27.54 1.62
C TYR A 221 27.98 -28.47 2.37
N ILE A 222 27.43 -29.55 2.93
CA ILE A 222 28.18 -30.73 3.40
C ILE A 222 27.81 -31.95 2.55
N GLU A 223 28.77 -32.88 2.34
CA GLU A 223 28.44 -34.18 1.73
C GLU A 223 27.68 -35.08 2.72
N VAL A 224 26.68 -35.80 2.23
CA VAL A 224 25.83 -36.70 3.01
C VAL A 224 25.76 -38.04 2.28
N GLU A 225 25.79 -39.16 2.99
CA GLU A 225 25.35 -40.44 2.42
C GLU A 225 23.93 -40.72 2.90
N LEU A 226 22.99 -40.90 1.96
CA LEU A 226 21.60 -41.23 2.27
C LEU A 226 21.51 -42.68 2.78
N ALA A 227 20.45 -43.02 3.50
CA ALA A 227 20.19 -44.38 3.98
C ALA A 227 20.17 -45.43 2.84
N SER A 228 19.84 -45.00 1.62
CA SER A 228 19.90 -45.79 0.38
C SER A 228 21.32 -46.10 -0.13
N GLY A 229 22.36 -45.50 0.43
CA GLY A 229 23.75 -45.60 -0.04
C GLY A 229 24.09 -44.67 -1.20
N LYS A 230 23.16 -43.80 -1.63
CA LYS A 230 23.47 -42.69 -2.55
C LYS A 230 24.25 -41.60 -1.80
N LYS A 231 25.31 -41.06 -2.42
CA LYS A 231 25.88 -39.76 -2.01
C LYS A 231 24.92 -38.63 -2.41
N SER A 232 24.75 -37.65 -1.52
CA SER A 232 23.93 -36.45 -1.71
C SER A 232 24.50 -35.28 -0.90
N ARG A 233 23.73 -34.19 -0.71
CA ARG A 233 24.14 -32.97 -0.01
C ARG A 233 23.06 -32.44 0.93
N LEU A 234 23.49 -31.90 2.07
CA LEU A 234 22.73 -30.93 2.85
C LEU A 234 23.32 -29.55 2.54
N ARG A 235 22.52 -28.62 2.01
CA ARG A 235 22.99 -27.34 1.44
C ARG A 235 22.20 -26.16 1.99
N GLU A 236 22.86 -25.02 2.16
CA GLU A 236 22.20 -23.75 2.46
C GLU A 236 21.48 -23.24 1.20
N VAL A 237 20.20 -22.90 1.33
CA VAL A 237 19.37 -22.38 0.24
C VAL A 237 18.76 -21.05 0.68
N TRP A 238 18.97 -20.02 -0.15
CA TRP A 238 18.48 -18.66 0.03
C TRP A 238 17.23 -18.54 -0.85
N LEU A 239 16.07 -18.72 -0.24
CA LEU A 239 14.75 -18.70 -0.90
C LEU A 239 14.26 -17.26 -0.99
N TYR A 240 14.13 -16.74 -2.20
CA TYR A 240 13.71 -15.36 -2.46
C TYR A 240 12.26 -15.15 -2.03
N THR A 241 12.02 -14.23 -1.10
CA THR A 241 10.67 -13.81 -0.70
C THR A 241 10.38 -12.38 -1.15
N ASP A 242 9.10 -12.07 -1.33
CA ASP A 242 8.62 -10.74 -1.66
C ASP A 242 7.94 -10.15 -0.40
N PRO A 243 8.55 -9.18 0.30
CA PRO A 243 7.93 -8.58 1.50
C PRO A 243 6.60 -7.89 1.21
N GLY A 244 6.32 -7.53 -0.05
CA GLY A 244 5.02 -7.02 -0.49
C GLY A 244 3.94 -8.10 -0.63
N VAL A 245 4.26 -9.39 -0.45
CA VAL A 245 3.33 -10.52 -0.63
C VAL A 245 3.42 -11.52 0.53
N ARG A 246 3.14 -11.03 1.75
CA ARG A 246 2.89 -11.88 2.92
C ARG A 246 1.43 -12.34 2.99
N GLY A 247 1.21 -13.56 3.48
CA GLY A 247 -0.09 -14.07 3.93
C GLY A 247 -0.34 -13.74 5.42
N TYR A 248 -1.43 -14.22 5.98
CA TYR A 248 -1.82 -13.93 7.37
C TYR A 248 -1.84 -15.19 8.22
N TYR A 249 -1.17 -15.20 9.38
CA TYR A 249 -1.35 -16.26 10.37
C TYR A 249 -2.35 -15.84 11.44
N SER A 250 -3.60 -16.23 11.22
CA SER A 250 -4.64 -16.21 12.24
C SER A 250 -5.73 -17.19 11.83
N PRO A 251 -6.41 -17.88 12.75
CA PRO A 251 -7.80 -18.25 12.48
C PRO A 251 -8.51 -16.94 12.18
N ILE A 252 -8.96 -16.74 10.94
CA ILE A 252 -9.60 -15.48 10.50
C ILE A 252 -10.76 -15.22 11.47
N PRO A 253 -10.73 -14.13 12.25
CA PRO A 253 -11.78 -13.88 13.23
C PRO A 253 -13.10 -13.78 12.47
N VAL A 254 -14.15 -14.43 12.97
CA VAL A 254 -15.42 -14.57 12.23
C VAL A 254 -15.99 -13.18 11.97
N ILE A 255 -15.79 -12.67 10.75
CA ILE A 255 -16.09 -11.28 10.42
C ILE A 255 -17.60 -11.03 10.61
N ASP A 256 -17.95 -10.06 11.44
CA ASP A 256 -19.31 -9.71 11.78
C ASP A 256 -20.10 -9.28 10.53
N GLU A 257 -21.39 -9.61 10.49
CA GLU A 257 -22.31 -9.23 9.40
C GLU A 257 -22.47 -7.70 9.26
N GLU A 258 -22.05 -6.92 10.26
CA GLU A 258 -21.90 -5.47 10.16
C GLU A 258 -20.67 -5.03 9.37
N ILE A 259 -19.55 -5.75 9.51
CA ILE A 259 -18.26 -5.42 8.88
C ILE A 259 -18.28 -5.89 7.42
N LYS A 260 -18.84 -7.07 7.14
CA LYS A 260 -19.07 -7.58 5.78
C LYS A 260 -19.83 -6.64 4.83
N ARG A 261 -20.56 -5.66 5.37
CA ARG A 261 -21.33 -4.65 4.62
C ARG A 261 -20.54 -3.37 4.30
N LEU A 262 -19.35 -3.21 4.88
CA LEU A 262 -18.42 -2.13 4.62
C LEU A 262 -17.44 -2.54 3.50
N PRO A 263 -16.77 -1.60 2.81
CA PRO A 263 -15.68 -1.93 1.90
C PRO A 263 -14.56 -2.67 2.63
N ASP A 264 -14.03 -3.73 2.00
CA ASP A 264 -12.74 -4.31 2.39
C ASP A 264 -11.61 -3.82 1.48
N ILE A 265 -10.42 -3.76 2.08
CA ILE A 265 -9.16 -3.40 1.45
C ILE A 265 -8.12 -4.41 1.96
N HIS A 266 -7.36 -5.01 1.04
CA HIS A 266 -6.30 -5.95 1.39
C HIS A 266 -5.14 -5.20 2.03
N GLY A 267 -4.67 -5.70 3.18
CA GLY A 267 -3.44 -5.25 3.81
C GLY A 267 -2.20 -5.80 3.10
N TYR A 268 -1.03 -5.34 3.52
CA TYR A 268 0.28 -5.72 2.97
C TYR A 268 1.32 -5.70 4.09
N GLY A 269 2.41 -6.46 3.95
CA GLY A 269 3.46 -6.54 4.98
C GLY A 269 2.92 -7.05 6.31
N THR A 270 2.83 -6.16 7.31
CA THR A 270 2.27 -6.42 8.66
C THR A 270 1.00 -5.60 8.96
N LEU A 271 0.27 -5.22 7.91
CA LEU A 271 -1.05 -4.61 7.96
C LEU A 271 -2.12 -5.67 7.63
N TYR A 272 -3.11 -5.86 8.50
CA TYR A 272 -4.25 -6.76 8.24
C TYR A 272 -5.17 -6.24 7.11
N SER A 273 -6.12 -7.04 6.63
CA SER A 273 -7.26 -6.49 5.86
C SER A 273 -8.01 -5.41 6.65
N LEU A 274 -8.71 -4.50 5.98
CA LEU A 274 -9.51 -3.47 6.67
C LEU A 274 -10.66 -4.10 7.48
N HIS A 275 -11.34 -5.12 6.95
CA HIS A 275 -12.32 -5.92 7.69
C HIS A 275 -11.69 -6.62 8.90
N GLU A 276 -10.52 -7.21 8.69
CA GLU A 276 -9.77 -7.91 9.72
C GLU A 276 -9.29 -7.00 10.87
N ALA A 277 -8.92 -5.76 10.55
CA ALA A 277 -8.58 -4.73 11.53
C ALA A 277 -9.83 -4.20 12.23
N MET A 278 -10.92 -3.94 11.50
CA MET A 278 -12.23 -3.57 12.10
C MET A 278 -12.78 -4.65 13.05
N GLN A 279 -12.44 -5.93 12.84
CA GLN A 279 -12.84 -7.03 13.73
C GLN A 279 -11.95 -7.16 14.98
N ARG A 280 -10.68 -6.74 14.88
CA ARG A 280 -9.71 -6.74 15.99
C ARG A 280 -9.79 -5.48 16.85
N ASP A 281 -10.27 -4.36 16.29
CA ASP A 281 -10.56 -3.12 17.03
C ASP A 281 -11.79 -3.27 17.95
N VAL A 282 -11.54 -3.71 19.18
CA VAL A 282 -12.55 -3.84 20.26
C VAL A 282 -13.21 -2.50 20.61
N SER A 283 -12.59 -1.35 20.29
CA SER A 283 -13.19 -0.03 20.51
C SER A 283 -14.18 0.39 19.42
N GLY A 284 -14.10 -0.24 18.25
CA GLY A 284 -14.93 0.06 17.08
C GLY A 284 -14.67 1.42 16.43
N GLN A 285 -13.61 2.14 16.81
CA GLN A 285 -13.21 3.42 16.24
C GLN A 285 -12.97 3.33 14.74
N LEU A 286 -12.21 2.33 14.27
CA LEU A 286 -11.93 2.13 12.85
C LEU A 286 -13.22 1.83 12.07
N LYS A 287 -14.10 0.99 12.62
CA LYS A 287 -15.42 0.69 12.03
C LYS A 287 -16.31 1.92 11.92
N ASN A 288 -16.28 2.80 12.92
CA ASN A 288 -17.04 4.05 12.90
C ASN A 288 -16.42 5.08 11.96
N LYS A 289 -15.09 5.21 11.91
CA LYS A 289 -14.39 6.11 10.97
C LYS A 289 -14.62 5.75 9.50
N VAL A 290 -14.63 4.46 9.16
CA VAL A 290 -15.03 4.00 7.81
C VAL A 290 -16.49 4.38 7.51
N ARG A 291 -17.41 4.29 8.48
CA ARG A 291 -18.81 4.71 8.30
C ARG A 291 -18.96 6.23 8.17
N GLU A 292 -18.20 7.02 8.92
CA GLU A 292 -18.12 8.48 8.79
C GLU A 292 -17.67 8.87 7.38
N TYR A 293 -16.55 8.32 6.89
CA TYR A 293 -16.03 8.62 5.55
C TYR A 293 -17.03 8.32 4.43
N LEU A 294 -17.74 7.18 4.52
CA LEU A 294 -18.71 6.76 3.51
C LEU A 294 -19.97 7.65 3.45
N ALA A 295 -20.27 8.39 4.52
CA ALA A 295 -21.42 9.28 4.62
C ALA A 295 -21.06 10.77 4.37
N GLU A 296 -19.78 11.13 4.39
CA GLU A 296 -19.30 12.52 4.37
C GLU A 296 -19.17 13.09 2.94
N PRO A 297 -19.97 14.10 2.54
CA PRO A 297 -19.84 14.74 1.23
C PRO A 297 -18.70 15.77 1.10
N ASN A 298 -18.18 16.34 2.19
CA ASN A 298 -17.12 17.34 2.19
C ASN A 298 -15.73 16.69 1.97
N TYR A 299 -15.02 17.13 0.94
CA TYR A 299 -13.69 16.61 0.57
C TYR A 299 -12.65 16.77 1.68
N PHE A 300 -12.55 17.94 2.31
CA PHE A 300 -11.56 18.22 3.36
C PHE A 300 -11.80 17.36 4.60
N THR A 301 -13.08 17.12 4.94
CA THR A 301 -13.46 16.24 6.04
C THR A 301 -13.21 14.77 5.68
N ARG A 302 -13.51 14.33 4.44
CA ARG A 302 -13.08 13.01 3.94
C ARG A 302 -11.55 12.83 4.00
N ARG A 303 -10.75 13.82 3.60
CA ARG A 303 -9.28 13.75 3.64
C ARG A 303 -8.74 13.59 5.07
N GLN A 304 -9.30 14.29 6.06
CA GLN A 304 -8.96 14.04 7.46
C GLN A 304 -9.39 12.64 7.89
N LEU A 305 -10.62 12.22 7.61
CA LEU A 305 -11.13 10.88 7.95
C LEU A 305 -10.31 9.76 7.29
N LEU A 306 -9.75 9.99 6.10
CA LEU A 306 -8.82 9.09 5.43
C LEU A 306 -7.52 8.93 6.23
N ARG A 307 -6.93 10.03 6.74
CA ARG A 307 -5.77 9.97 7.65
C ARG A 307 -6.11 9.22 8.94
N ASP A 308 -7.25 9.54 9.57
CA ASP A 308 -7.73 8.85 10.78
C ASP A 308 -7.84 7.33 10.55
N ILE A 309 -8.48 6.89 9.45
CA ILE A 309 -8.64 5.48 9.07
C ILE A 309 -7.28 4.82 8.88
N ILE A 310 -6.38 5.44 8.11
CA ILE A 310 -5.07 4.90 7.78
C ILE A 310 -4.21 4.73 9.04
N TYR A 311 -4.24 5.69 9.96
CA TYR A 311 -3.48 5.60 11.21
C TYR A 311 -4.09 4.62 12.22
N LEU A 312 -5.41 4.52 12.32
CA LEU A 312 -6.09 3.49 13.13
C LEU A 312 -5.88 2.08 12.58
N TRP A 313 -5.85 1.91 11.25
CA TRP A 313 -5.65 0.61 10.61
C TRP A 313 -4.23 0.06 10.83
N ALA A 314 -3.22 0.93 10.86
CA ALA A 314 -1.84 0.57 11.17
C ALA A 314 -1.49 0.56 12.68
N ASP A 315 -2.44 0.89 13.55
CA ASP A 315 -2.25 1.15 15.00
C ASP A 315 -1.12 2.16 15.32
N CYS A 316 -1.06 3.26 14.55
CA CYS A 316 -0.10 4.34 14.73
C CYS A 316 -0.72 5.69 15.10
N GLN A 317 -2.05 5.78 15.23
CA GLN A 317 -2.81 6.99 15.60
C GLN A 317 -2.28 7.72 16.84
N ASN A 318 -1.81 6.95 17.84
CA ASN A 318 -1.32 7.43 19.13
C ASN A 318 0.20 7.74 19.15
N ALA A 319 0.94 7.47 18.06
CA ALA A 319 2.36 7.77 18.01
C ALA A 319 2.60 9.27 17.84
N ASP A 320 3.62 9.81 18.53
CA ASP A 320 4.03 11.21 18.40
C ASP A 320 4.45 11.50 16.93
N PRO A 321 3.80 12.46 16.23
CA PRO A 321 4.18 12.89 14.88
C PRO A 321 5.65 13.33 14.76
N ARG A 322 6.29 13.72 15.87
CA ARG A 322 7.69 14.16 15.91
C ARG A 322 8.68 13.03 16.25
N SER A 323 8.23 11.80 16.48
CA SER A 323 9.05 10.64 16.90
C SER A 323 10.08 10.12 15.86
N ARG A 324 10.41 10.94 14.86
CA ARG A 324 11.38 10.69 13.77
C ARG A 324 12.26 11.92 13.49
N LEU A 325 12.56 12.75 14.51
CA LEU A 325 13.54 13.81 14.39
C LEU A 325 14.91 13.25 13.96
N SER A 326 15.57 13.96 13.05
CA SER A 326 16.97 13.70 12.67
C SER A 326 17.96 14.23 13.73
N GLU A 327 19.25 13.87 13.65
CA GLU A 327 20.29 14.25 14.65
C GLU A 327 20.36 15.75 14.96
N ASN A 328 19.96 16.62 14.03
CA ASN A 328 19.96 18.08 14.18
C ASN A 328 18.63 18.65 14.73
N GLY A 329 17.71 17.80 15.17
CA GLY A 329 16.40 18.17 15.71
C GLY A 329 15.33 18.49 14.66
N LYS A 330 15.61 18.41 13.36
CA LYS A 330 14.61 18.66 12.32
C LYS A 330 13.70 17.46 12.08
N ASN A 331 12.39 17.75 12.00
CA ASN A 331 11.34 16.83 11.61
C ASN A 331 11.16 16.85 10.08
N TYR A 332 12.01 16.15 9.32
CA TYR A 332 11.90 16.16 7.86
C TYR A 332 10.66 15.41 7.33
N ILE A 333 10.11 14.46 8.09
CA ILE A 333 8.96 13.64 7.66
C ILE A 333 7.59 14.32 7.89
N GLY A 334 7.56 15.44 8.62
CA GLY A 334 6.33 16.16 8.98
C GLY A 334 5.50 15.42 10.03
N ASP A 335 4.97 14.25 9.67
CA ASP A 335 4.27 13.34 10.59
C ASP A 335 4.86 11.92 10.50
N ALA A 336 5.53 11.50 11.57
CA ALA A 336 6.09 10.17 11.75
C ALA A 336 5.09 9.03 11.52
N ARG A 337 3.78 9.27 11.67
CA ARG A 337 2.72 8.28 11.40
C ARG A 337 2.61 7.93 9.92
N LYS A 338 2.99 8.85 9.01
CA LYS A 338 3.14 8.54 7.58
C LYS A 338 4.22 7.47 7.37
N GLN A 339 5.37 7.60 8.03
CA GLN A 339 6.42 6.58 8.00
C GLN A 339 5.99 5.28 8.68
N LEU A 340 5.41 5.32 9.89
CA LEU A 340 4.95 4.11 10.60
C LEU A 340 3.96 3.30 9.77
N PHE A 341 3.08 3.96 9.01
CA PHE A 341 2.21 3.31 8.04
C PHE A 341 2.98 2.62 6.90
N VAL A 342 4.01 3.29 6.34
CA VAL A 342 4.87 2.70 5.31
C VAL A 342 5.68 1.51 5.84
N GLU A 343 6.15 1.59 7.09
CA GLU A 343 6.83 0.48 7.79
C GLU A 343 5.90 -0.74 7.94
N LYS A 344 4.61 -0.52 8.20
CA LYS A 344 3.58 -1.58 8.22
C LYS A 344 3.37 -2.23 6.86
N ILE A 345 3.10 -1.48 5.79
CA ILE A 345 2.83 -2.07 4.46
C ILE A 345 4.06 -2.75 3.81
N VAL A 346 5.28 -2.36 4.21
CA VAL A 346 6.52 -3.03 3.78
C VAL A 346 6.90 -4.20 4.72
N GLY A 347 6.27 -4.29 5.90
CA GLY A 347 6.49 -5.37 6.87
C GLY A 347 7.81 -5.31 7.64
N ARG A 348 8.47 -4.14 7.67
CA ARG A 348 9.74 -3.93 8.39
C ARG A 348 9.97 -2.43 8.69
N PRO A 349 10.64 -2.07 9.80
CA PRO A 349 10.98 -0.68 10.11
C PRO A 349 11.96 -0.09 9.08
N PHE A 350 11.90 1.22 8.88
CA PHE A 350 12.84 1.96 8.03
C PHE A 350 14.24 1.93 8.66
N ARG A 351 15.27 1.78 7.81
CA ARG A 351 16.67 1.82 8.21
C ARG A 351 17.43 2.80 7.31
N GLY A 352 17.76 3.96 7.85
CA GLY A 352 18.67 4.92 7.22
C GLY A 352 20.06 4.84 7.85
N THR A 353 21.11 5.16 7.10
CA THR A 353 22.47 5.37 7.63
C THR A 353 22.93 6.78 7.32
N HIS A 354 23.42 7.50 8.34
CA HIS A 354 23.91 8.87 8.21
C HIS A 354 25.44 8.88 8.21
N THR A 355 26.04 9.31 7.09
CA THR A 355 27.50 9.57 6.94
C THR A 355 28.42 8.47 7.51
N GLY A 356 28.04 7.20 7.37
CA GLY A 356 28.84 6.05 7.83
C GLY A 356 28.73 5.72 9.33
N LYS A 357 27.72 6.25 10.03
CA LYS A 357 27.35 5.86 11.40
C LYS A 357 26.35 4.69 11.43
N GLU A 358 25.99 4.31 12.65
CA GLU A 358 24.94 3.35 13.03
C GLU A 358 23.59 3.57 12.31
N GLU A 359 22.78 2.51 12.25
CA GLU A 359 21.43 2.56 11.68
C GLU A 359 20.50 3.47 12.51
N THR A 360 19.62 4.22 11.83
CA THR A 360 18.60 5.05 12.48
C THR A 360 17.25 4.91 11.78
N LEU A 361 16.19 5.04 12.58
CA LEU A 361 14.81 5.10 12.12
C LEU A 361 14.44 6.48 11.53
N ALA A 362 15.23 7.53 11.79
CA ALA A 362 14.94 8.88 11.31
C ALA A 362 15.32 9.04 9.82
N PRO A 363 14.39 9.45 8.93
CA PRO A 363 14.65 9.63 7.51
C PRO A 363 15.27 11.00 7.22
N HIS A 364 15.93 11.11 6.07
CA HIS A 364 16.67 12.30 5.66
C HIS A 364 16.60 12.54 4.14
N HIS A 365 16.37 13.79 3.75
CA HIS A 365 16.30 14.30 2.37
C HIS A 365 15.65 13.31 1.38
N ALA A 366 16.43 12.68 0.49
CA ALA A 366 15.89 11.78 -0.54
C ALA A 366 15.01 10.64 0.02
N SER A 367 15.33 10.07 1.19
CA SER A 367 14.51 9.00 1.79
C SER A 367 13.14 9.48 2.30
N VAL A 368 13.00 10.78 2.59
CA VAL A 368 11.73 11.39 3.02
C VAL A 368 10.74 11.43 1.85
N PHE A 369 11.19 11.90 0.67
CA PHE A 369 10.36 11.90 -0.54
C PHE A 369 9.73 10.52 -0.78
N TYR A 370 10.53 9.45 -0.75
CA TYR A 370 10.06 8.09 -1.02
C TYR A 370 9.07 7.55 0.03
N LEU A 371 9.23 7.92 1.30
CA LEU A 371 8.26 7.57 2.36
C LEU A 371 6.94 8.33 2.16
N LEU A 372 7.00 9.62 1.87
CA LEU A 372 5.80 10.47 1.69
C LEU A 372 5.07 10.17 0.37
N ASP A 373 5.80 9.93 -0.71
CA ASP A 373 5.25 9.46 -2.00
C ASP A 373 4.57 8.10 -1.87
N SER A 374 5.20 7.14 -1.17
CA SER A 374 4.61 5.82 -0.90
C SER A 374 3.36 5.94 -0.02
N PHE A 375 3.39 6.76 1.03
CA PHE A 375 2.24 7.04 1.88
C PHE A 375 1.09 7.66 1.08
N ASN A 376 1.36 8.72 0.32
CA ASN A 376 0.36 9.44 -0.44
C ASN A 376 -0.26 8.57 -1.55
N LYS A 377 0.53 7.76 -2.26
CA LYS A 377 0.02 6.81 -3.26
C LYS A 377 -0.84 5.70 -2.64
N TYR A 378 -0.50 5.20 -1.46
CA TYR A 378 -1.35 4.22 -0.77
C TYR A 378 -2.62 4.89 -0.23
N ALA A 379 -2.52 6.09 0.33
CA ALA A 379 -3.65 6.88 0.79
C ALA A 379 -4.63 7.22 -0.36
N ASP A 380 -4.13 7.58 -1.55
CA ASP A 380 -4.95 7.75 -2.75
C ASP A 380 -5.73 6.47 -3.09
N LEU A 381 -5.08 5.30 -3.08
CA LEU A 381 -5.73 4.01 -3.37
C LEU A 381 -6.81 3.67 -2.35
N VAL A 382 -6.58 3.93 -1.06
CA VAL A 382 -7.57 3.76 0.01
C VAL A 382 -8.73 4.75 -0.17
N GLY A 383 -8.43 6.04 -0.36
CA GLY A 383 -9.43 7.09 -0.56
C GLY A 383 -10.32 6.82 -1.77
N ILE A 384 -9.73 6.48 -2.93
CA ILE A 384 -10.44 6.08 -4.15
C ILE A 384 -11.32 4.85 -3.88
N ARG A 385 -10.82 3.84 -3.17
CA ARG A 385 -11.57 2.61 -2.85
C ARG A 385 -12.74 2.87 -1.91
N LEU A 386 -12.60 3.76 -0.93
CA LEU A 386 -13.68 4.16 -0.03
C LEU A 386 -14.68 5.09 -0.72
N SER A 387 -14.23 6.10 -1.47
CA SER A 387 -15.08 7.03 -2.22
C SER A 387 -15.89 6.31 -3.30
N PHE A 388 -15.36 5.24 -3.90
CA PHE A 388 -16.11 4.36 -4.80
C PHE A 388 -17.33 3.70 -4.14
N TRP A 389 -17.25 3.36 -2.84
CA TRP A 389 -18.35 2.76 -2.09
C TRP A 389 -19.29 3.81 -1.48
N GLY A 390 -18.74 4.95 -1.08
CA GLY A 390 -19.46 6.12 -0.58
C GLY A 390 -19.88 7.06 -1.71
N ILE A 391 -19.27 8.25 -1.76
CA ILE A 391 -19.78 9.41 -2.51
C ILE A 391 -19.93 9.21 -4.03
N LEU A 392 -19.15 8.33 -4.64
CA LEU A 392 -19.18 8.06 -6.09
C LEU A 392 -20.17 6.94 -6.46
N ASN A 393 -20.56 6.09 -5.50
CA ASN A 393 -21.49 4.99 -5.73
C ASN A 393 -22.83 5.46 -6.33
N PRO A 394 -23.48 6.54 -5.84
CA PRO A 394 -24.68 7.09 -6.48
C PRO A 394 -24.50 7.48 -7.96
N VAL A 395 -23.37 8.11 -8.33
CA VAL A 395 -23.04 8.48 -9.72
C VAL A 395 -23.03 7.23 -10.60
N ILE A 396 -22.39 6.17 -10.10
CA ILE A 396 -22.18 4.90 -10.79
C ILE A 396 -23.48 4.12 -10.95
N MET A 397 -24.33 4.11 -9.90
CA MET A 397 -25.67 3.53 -9.92
C MET A 397 -26.57 4.25 -10.94
N ALA A 398 -26.53 5.59 -10.95
CA ALA A 398 -27.28 6.43 -11.89
C ALA A 398 -26.85 6.17 -13.36
N ALA A 399 -25.54 6.09 -13.60
CA ALA A 399 -24.98 5.87 -14.93
C ALA A 399 -25.40 4.53 -15.57
N TYR A 400 -25.51 3.46 -14.78
CA TYR A 400 -25.63 2.09 -15.31
C TYR A 400 -26.97 1.38 -15.06
N SER A 401 -27.82 1.86 -14.15
CA SER A 401 -29.23 1.44 -13.94
C SER A 401 -29.49 -0.09 -13.98
N SER A 402 -29.46 -0.76 -12.83
CA SER A 402 -29.87 -2.17 -12.71
C SER A 402 -31.27 -2.33 -12.11
N GLU A 403 -32.03 -3.29 -12.61
CA GLU A 403 -33.35 -3.66 -12.08
C GLU A 403 -33.22 -4.40 -10.73
N ASP A 404 -32.08 -5.07 -10.50
CA ASP A 404 -31.81 -5.87 -9.29
C ASP A 404 -31.24 -5.06 -8.11
N GLY A 405 -30.72 -3.84 -8.36
CA GLY A 405 -30.07 -2.99 -7.35
C GLY A 405 -28.70 -3.47 -6.83
N ILE A 406 -28.17 -4.59 -7.33
CA ILE A 406 -26.93 -5.21 -6.81
C ILE A 406 -25.69 -4.50 -7.35
N LEU A 407 -24.96 -3.82 -6.46
CA LEU A 407 -23.70 -3.09 -6.77
C LEU A 407 -22.71 -3.93 -7.58
N GLN A 408 -22.47 -5.20 -7.20
CA GLN A 408 -21.55 -6.08 -7.93
C GLN A 408 -21.97 -6.31 -9.40
N GLY A 409 -23.28 -6.38 -9.67
CA GLY A 409 -23.81 -6.51 -11.03
C GLY A 409 -23.63 -5.24 -11.87
N ILE A 410 -23.50 -4.07 -11.23
CA ILE A 410 -23.19 -2.79 -11.88
C ILE A 410 -21.68 -2.62 -12.08
N ILE A 411 -20.85 -3.01 -11.09
CA ILE A 411 -19.39 -3.06 -11.22
C ILE A 411 -19.01 -3.91 -12.44
N ASN A 412 -19.60 -5.11 -12.58
CA ASN A 412 -19.33 -5.99 -13.72
C ASN A 412 -19.72 -5.34 -15.06
N LYS A 413 -20.88 -4.66 -15.15
CA LYS A 413 -21.33 -3.98 -16.39
C LYS A 413 -20.46 -2.78 -16.76
N MET A 414 -19.94 -2.04 -15.77
CA MET A 414 -18.94 -0.99 -15.97
C MET A 414 -17.60 -1.58 -16.45
N VAL A 415 -17.13 -2.65 -15.81
CA VAL A 415 -15.90 -3.37 -16.19
C VAL A 415 -15.94 -3.87 -17.64
N LEU A 416 -17.11 -4.29 -18.12
CA LEU A 416 -17.30 -4.87 -19.45
C LEU A 416 -17.77 -3.87 -20.54
N ASN A 417 -18.11 -2.62 -20.18
CA ASN A 417 -18.76 -1.63 -21.08
C ASN A 417 -20.04 -2.18 -21.75
N GLU A 418 -20.89 -2.86 -20.98
CA GLU A 418 -22.03 -3.64 -21.51
C GLU A 418 -23.34 -2.85 -21.67
N ARG A 419 -23.38 -1.56 -21.33
CA ARG A 419 -24.58 -0.71 -21.45
C ARG A 419 -24.25 0.75 -21.74
N LYS A 420 -24.98 1.32 -22.71
CA LYS A 420 -25.06 2.77 -22.94
C LYS A 420 -25.34 3.49 -21.61
N VAL A 421 -24.45 4.42 -21.29
CA VAL A 421 -24.52 5.30 -20.12
C VAL A 421 -25.80 6.13 -20.09
N ASN A 422 -26.50 6.12 -18.96
CA ASN A 422 -27.59 7.05 -18.68
C ASN A 422 -27.03 8.41 -18.24
N THR A 423 -26.70 9.25 -19.23
CA THR A 423 -26.14 10.58 -19.00
C THR A 423 -27.10 11.54 -18.28
N GLU A 424 -28.42 11.39 -18.47
CA GLU A 424 -29.43 12.27 -17.89
C GLU A 424 -29.47 12.13 -16.36
N ALA A 425 -29.50 10.90 -15.85
CA ALA A 425 -29.45 10.64 -14.40
C ALA A 425 -28.11 11.03 -13.75
N VAL A 426 -27.01 11.05 -14.52
CA VAL A 426 -25.71 11.53 -14.01
C VAL A 426 -25.66 13.06 -13.95
N VAL A 427 -26.25 13.76 -14.92
CA VAL A 427 -26.38 15.24 -14.86
C VAL A 427 -27.26 15.65 -13.67
N ASP A 428 -28.42 15.01 -13.49
CA ASP A 428 -29.32 15.24 -12.35
C ASP A 428 -28.62 15.04 -11.00
N PHE A 429 -27.83 13.96 -10.87
CA PHE A 429 -27.02 13.74 -9.66
C PHE A 429 -25.97 14.83 -9.46
N ILE A 430 -25.19 15.21 -10.48
CA ILE A 430 -24.11 16.21 -10.33
C ILE A 430 -24.71 17.59 -10.03
N GLN A 431 -25.82 17.98 -10.68
CA GLN A 431 -26.53 19.22 -10.38
C GLN A 431 -27.11 19.23 -8.97
N THR A 432 -27.67 18.10 -8.51
CA THR A 432 -28.13 17.94 -7.12
C THR A 432 -26.99 18.05 -6.12
N PHE A 433 -25.84 17.42 -6.39
CA PHE A 433 -24.66 17.49 -5.53
C PHE A 433 -24.09 18.92 -5.49
N TYR A 434 -24.02 19.61 -6.63
CA TYR A 434 -23.61 21.00 -6.74
C TYR A 434 -24.54 21.93 -5.94
N ALA A 435 -25.86 21.75 -6.04
CA ALA A 435 -26.83 22.56 -5.30
C ALA A 435 -26.77 22.36 -3.77
N GLN A 436 -26.19 21.24 -3.32
CA GLN A 436 -26.04 20.91 -1.89
C GLN A 436 -24.65 21.27 -1.33
N ASN A 437 -23.59 21.19 -2.13
CA ASN A 437 -22.19 21.25 -1.65
C ASN A 437 -21.33 22.33 -2.34
N GLY A 438 -21.87 23.00 -3.38
CA GLY A 438 -21.17 24.05 -4.12
C GLY A 438 -20.15 23.55 -5.15
N GLN A 439 -19.59 24.51 -5.89
CA GLN A 439 -18.72 24.26 -7.05
C GLN A 439 -17.43 23.51 -6.69
N LEU A 440 -16.70 23.94 -5.66
CA LEU A 440 -15.40 23.35 -5.29
C LEU A 440 -15.53 21.87 -4.88
N GLN A 441 -16.49 21.55 -4.01
CA GLN A 441 -16.77 20.16 -3.61
C GLN A 441 -17.16 19.30 -4.83
N THR A 442 -17.88 19.89 -5.80
CA THR A 442 -18.27 19.22 -7.03
C THR A 442 -17.07 18.95 -7.94
N LYS A 443 -16.19 19.95 -8.18
CA LYS A 443 -14.94 19.75 -8.95
C LYS A 443 -14.07 18.64 -8.31
N LEU A 444 -13.94 18.63 -6.98
CA LEU A 444 -13.13 17.63 -6.26
C LEU A 444 -13.74 16.21 -6.32
N MET A 445 -15.05 16.07 -6.12
CA MET A 445 -15.76 14.79 -6.30
C MET A 445 -15.66 14.27 -7.74
N LEU A 446 -15.72 15.16 -8.74
CA LEU A 446 -15.51 14.81 -10.14
C LEU A 446 -14.05 14.42 -10.45
N PHE A 447 -13.07 15.01 -9.76
CA PHE A 447 -11.66 14.61 -9.87
C PHE A 447 -11.41 13.22 -9.26
N GLU A 448 -12.03 12.88 -8.12
CA GLU A 448 -12.04 11.51 -7.59
C GLU A 448 -12.67 10.52 -8.58
N LEU A 449 -13.78 10.90 -9.22
CA LEU A 449 -14.42 10.10 -10.29
C LEU A 449 -13.49 9.92 -11.50
N TYR A 450 -12.78 10.97 -11.93
CA TYR A 450 -11.79 10.88 -13.01
C TYR A 450 -10.67 9.88 -12.67
N LYS A 451 -10.13 9.93 -11.45
CA LYS A 451 -9.15 8.95 -10.95
C LYS A 451 -9.71 7.52 -11.02
N VAL A 452 -10.94 7.28 -10.56
CA VAL A 452 -11.62 5.98 -10.70
C VAL A 452 -11.68 5.53 -12.16
N LEU A 453 -12.24 6.35 -13.06
CA LEU A 453 -12.47 5.97 -14.47
C LEU A 453 -11.16 5.65 -15.21
N LYS A 454 -10.09 6.39 -14.88
CA LYS A 454 -8.73 6.17 -15.39
C LYS A 454 -8.12 4.84 -14.91
N ILE A 455 -8.38 4.45 -13.67
CA ILE A 455 -7.91 3.18 -13.08
C ILE A 455 -8.68 1.98 -13.65
N VAL A 456 -10.03 2.04 -13.68
CA VAL A 456 -10.86 0.94 -14.20
C VAL A 456 -10.90 0.88 -15.74
N LYS A 457 -10.35 1.90 -16.41
CA LYS A 457 -10.23 2.02 -17.88
C LYS A 457 -11.58 2.02 -18.61
N ASN A 458 -12.64 2.48 -17.94
CA ASN A 458 -13.96 2.60 -18.55
C ASN A 458 -13.99 3.84 -19.48
N SER A 459 -13.78 3.60 -20.77
CA SER A 459 -13.76 4.63 -21.80
C SER A 459 -15.16 5.10 -22.20
N GLU A 460 -16.20 4.29 -22.00
CA GLU A 460 -17.58 4.64 -22.38
C GLU A 460 -18.15 5.74 -21.48
N LEU A 461 -18.10 5.58 -20.16
CA LEU A 461 -18.52 6.60 -19.19
C LEU A 461 -17.61 7.82 -19.28
N TYR A 462 -16.29 7.65 -19.37
CA TYR A 462 -15.37 8.78 -19.52
C TYR A 462 -15.69 9.65 -20.76
N SER A 463 -15.88 9.03 -21.93
CA SER A 463 -16.22 9.77 -23.16
C SER A 463 -17.65 10.31 -23.15
N SER A 464 -18.61 9.59 -22.54
CA SER A 464 -19.99 10.06 -22.37
C SER A 464 -20.05 11.32 -21.49
N LEU A 465 -19.29 11.35 -20.38
CA LEU A 465 -19.20 12.52 -19.51
C LEU A 465 -18.54 13.70 -20.23
N LYS A 466 -17.38 13.49 -20.88
CA LYS A 466 -16.72 14.54 -21.67
C LYS A 466 -17.59 15.09 -22.81
N GLY A 467 -18.55 14.32 -23.32
CA GLY A 467 -19.53 14.76 -24.31
C GLY A 467 -20.50 15.84 -23.81
N LEU A 468 -20.78 15.92 -22.50
CA LEU A 468 -21.84 16.77 -21.94
C LEU A 468 -21.55 18.28 -22.07
N GLY A 469 -20.30 18.69 -21.92
CA GLY A 469 -19.95 20.11 -21.81
C GLY A 469 -20.29 20.69 -20.43
N GLU A 470 -20.70 21.95 -20.40
CA GLU A 470 -21.11 22.63 -19.16
C GLU A 470 -22.47 22.12 -18.66
N ILE A 471 -22.51 21.75 -17.38
CA ILE A 471 -23.70 21.19 -16.71
C ILE A 471 -24.11 21.97 -15.46
N ALA A 472 -23.22 22.78 -14.90
CA ALA A 472 -23.47 23.79 -13.87
C ALA A 472 -22.39 24.87 -13.99
N GLU A 473 -22.58 26.03 -13.34
CA GLU A 473 -21.68 27.19 -13.44
C GLU A 473 -20.23 26.82 -13.07
N GLY A 474 -19.33 26.90 -14.06
CA GLY A 474 -17.92 26.51 -13.90
C GLY A 474 -17.66 24.99 -13.78
N ILE A 475 -18.66 24.17 -14.09
CA ILE A 475 -18.58 22.69 -14.15
C ILE A 475 -18.76 22.25 -15.62
N ASN A 476 -17.68 22.33 -16.39
CA ASN A 476 -17.58 21.81 -17.76
C ASN A 476 -16.94 20.42 -17.80
N MET A 477 -17.72 19.40 -18.12
CA MET A 477 -17.27 18.00 -18.15
C MET A 477 -16.22 17.71 -19.23
N ARG A 478 -16.00 18.62 -20.19
CA ARG A 478 -14.88 18.51 -21.15
C ARG A 478 -13.51 18.67 -20.49
N ASP A 479 -13.46 19.33 -19.34
CA ASP A 479 -12.23 19.76 -18.66
C ASP A 479 -11.96 18.89 -17.40
N LEU A 480 -12.67 17.75 -17.31
CA LEU A 480 -12.64 16.74 -16.24
C LEU A 480 -11.25 16.16 -15.92
N ASP A 481 -10.28 16.30 -16.85
CA ASP A 481 -8.88 15.87 -16.69
C ASP A 481 -7.89 17.05 -16.54
N SER A 482 -8.37 18.29 -16.51
CA SER A 482 -7.56 19.51 -16.39
C SER A 482 -7.93 20.42 -15.20
N PHE A 483 -9.09 20.26 -14.56
CA PHE A 483 -9.50 21.10 -13.41
C PHE A 483 -8.59 21.06 -12.17
N VAL A 484 -7.68 20.09 -12.07
CA VAL A 484 -6.84 19.90 -10.87
C VAL A 484 -5.40 19.61 -11.26
N ILE A 485 -4.50 20.45 -10.74
CA ILE A 485 -3.04 20.36 -10.83
C ILE A 485 -2.56 19.75 -9.51
N GLU A 486 -2.02 18.52 -9.58
CA GLU A 486 -1.66 17.71 -8.42
C GLU A 486 -0.17 17.38 -8.45
N GLY A 487 0.56 17.78 -7.40
CA GLY A 487 2.01 17.58 -7.24
C GLY A 487 2.39 16.19 -6.73
N THR A 488 3.66 16.02 -6.38
CA THR A 488 4.24 14.79 -5.83
C THR A 488 4.55 14.94 -4.33
N ALA A 489 5.58 14.28 -3.81
CA ALA A 489 6.07 14.52 -2.45
C ALA A 489 7.44 15.27 -2.44
N ASN A 490 7.72 16.02 -3.51
CA ASN A 490 8.89 16.88 -3.67
C ASN A 490 8.45 18.34 -3.71
N GLY A 491 9.32 19.25 -3.24
CA GLY A 491 9.19 20.66 -3.58
C GLY A 491 9.37 20.91 -5.08
N GLU A 492 8.30 21.28 -5.76
CA GLU A 492 8.26 21.47 -7.22
C GLU A 492 7.53 22.75 -7.65
N ASN A 493 7.60 23.08 -8.95
CA ASN A 493 6.89 24.24 -9.50
C ASN A 493 5.60 23.77 -10.19
N LEU A 494 4.45 24.21 -9.70
CA LEU A 494 3.13 23.88 -10.23
C LEU A 494 2.56 25.09 -10.99
N TYR A 495 2.21 24.89 -12.26
CA TYR A 495 1.87 25.97 -13.20
C TYR A 495 0.41 25.90 -13.67
N GLY A 496 -0.35 26.96 -13.39
CA GLY A 496 -1.73 27.16 -13.81
C GLY A 496 -1.87 27.68 -15.24
N THR A 497 -3.13 27.84 -15.66
CA THR A 497 -3.52 28.03 -17.06
C THR A 497 -3.83 29.48 -17.43
N GLY A 498 -5.00 29.97 -17.09
CA GLY A 498 -5.58 31.24 -17.56
C GLY A 498 -7.10 31.25 -17.34
N GLY A 499 -7.51 30.56 -16.28
CA GLY A 499 -8.86 30.17 -15.92
C GLY A 499 -8.81 29.24 -14.70
N ASN A 500 -9.94 29.15 -14.00
CA ASN A 500 -10.09 28.71 -12.61
C ASN A 500 -9.59 27.27 -12.32
N ASP A 501 -8.33 27.16 -11.93
CA ASP A 501 -7.62 25.91 -11.61
C ASP A 501 -7.73 25.55 -10.11
N ILE A 502 -7.48 24.28 -9.78
CA ILE A 502 -7.33 23.80 -8.40
C ILE A 502 -5.95 23.19 -8.23
N PHE A 503 -5.20 23.65 -7.24
CA PHE A 503 -3.88 23.11 -6.91
C PHE A 503 -3.92 22.23 -5.66
N ILE A 504 -3.23 21.09 -5.71
CA ILE A 504 -2.96 20.21 -4.57
C ILE A 504 -1.46 19.92 -4.58
N GLY A 505 -0.69 20.58 -3.71
CA GLY A 505 0.76 20.36 -3.62
C GLY A 505 1.11 18.96 -3.13
N ARG A 506 0.49 18.57 -2.00
CA ARG A 506 0.88 17.46 -1.11
C ARG A 506 2.14 17.84 -0.32
N ASP A 507 2.93 16.85 0.11
CA ASP A 507 4.16 17.09 0.88
C ASP A 507 5.26 17.75 0.03
N GLY A 508 5.63 19.00 0.31
CA GLY A 508 6.65 19.67 -0.49
C GLY A 508 7.13 20.98 0.09
N ASN A 509 7.88 21.72 -0.72
CA ASN A 509 8.17 23.14 -0.54
C ASN A 509 7.94 23.76 -1.92
N ASP A 510 6.68 23.88 -2.29
CA ASP A 510 6.25 24.11 -3.67
C ASP A 510 6.20 25.60 -4.03
N ALA A 511 6.30 25.86 -5.33
CA ALA A 511 5.99 27.14 -5.93
C ALA A 511 4.79 26.99 -6.86
N PHE A 512 3.64 27.51 -6.42
CA PHE A 512 2.41 27.58 -7.20
C PHE A 512 2.38 28.88 -8.01
N LEU A 513 1.98 28.79 -9.28
CA LEU A 513 1.81 29.92 -10.19
C LEU A 513 0.41 29.83 -10.83
N GLY A 514 -0.63 30.38 -10.20
CA GLY A 514 -2.02 30.34 -10.70
C GLY A 514 -2.17 31.05 -12.04
N ARG A 515 -1.84 32.36 -12.01
CA ARG A 515 -1.78 33.32 -13.13
C ARG A 515 -3.04 34.18 -13.18
N GLU A 516 -3.89 34.06 -14.19
CA GLU A 516 -5.20 34.77 -14.22
C GLU A 516 -6.31 33.72 -14.14
N GLY A 517 -7.24 33.86 -13.19
CA GLY A 517 -8.30 32.86 -12.91
C GLY A 517 -9.18 33.28 -11.72
N ASP A 518 -9.96 32.37 -11.16
CA ASP A 518 -10.23 32.37 -9.71
C ASP A 518 -9.80 30.99 -9.19
N ASP A 519 -8.58 30.92 -8.69
CA ASP A 519 -7.87 29.67 -8.42
C ASP A 519 -8.03 29.21 -6.97
N VAL A 520 -7.89 27.90 -6.74
CA VAL A 520 -8.03 27.30 -5.40
C VAL A 520 -6.80 26.48 -5.01
N TYR A 521 -6.07 26.94 -4.00
CA TYR A 521 -4.90 26.26 -3.44
C TYR A 521 -5.28 25.44 -2.21
N ILE A 522 -5.23 24.11 -2.31
CA ILE A 522 -5.55 23.21 -1.20
C ILE A 522 -4.27 22.90 -0.40
N PHE A 523 -4.35 23.08 0.93
CA PHE A 523 -3.28 22.73 1.86
C PHE A 523 -3.77 21.93 3.06
N GLU A 524 -3.01 20.90 3.43
CA GLU A 524 -3.20 20.06 4.61
C GLU A 524 -2.03 20.22 5.61
N LEU A 525 -2.14 19.65 6.83
CA LEU A 525 -1.09 19.78 7.84
C LEU A 525 0.24 19.12 7.43
N ASN A 526 1.34 19.82 7.66
CA ASN A 526 2.73 19.42 7.41
C ASN A 526 3.15 19.36 5.94
N GLU A 527 2.41 19.98 5.03
CA GLU A 527 2.75 20.13 3.60
C GLU A 527 3.89 21.15 3.33
N GLY A 528 4.74 21.41 4.34
CA GLY A 528 5.98 22.20 4.25
C GLY A 528 5.84 23.72 4.05
N ASP A 529 6.90 24.35 3.53
CA ASP A 529 6.97 25.81 3.35
C ASP A 529 6.81 26.20 1.87
N ASN A 530 5.61 26.66 1.54
CA ASN A 530 5.11 26.85 0.18
C ASN A 530 5.08 28.32 -0.26
N VAL A 531 5.05 28.54 -1.57
CA VAL A 531 5.05 29.86 -2.20
C VAL A 531 3.93 29.96 -3.24
N ILE A 532 3.12 31.01 -3.16
CA ILE A 532 2.12 31.35 -4.19
C ILE A 532 2.58 32.59 -4.95
N ILE A 533 2.43 32.58 -6.27
CA ILE A 533 2.69 33.69 -7.18
C ILE A 533 1.43 33.90 -8.02
N GLU A 534 0.74 35.02 -7.80
CA GLU A 534 -0.46 35.37 -8.54
C GLU A 534 -0.22 36.38 -9.66
N GLU A 535 -1.07 36.33 -10.68
CA GLU A 535 -1.20 37.38 -11.70
C GLU A 535 -2.63 37.98 -11.74
N GLY A 536 -3.61 37.41 -11.03
CA GLY A 536 -4.82 38.07 -10.49
C GLY A 536 -6.15 37.36 -10.70
N GLY A 537 -6.94 37.24 -9.61
CA GLY A 537 -8.27 36.64 -9.57
C GLY A 537 -9.16 37.12 -8.40
N ASN A 538 -10.02 36.22 -7.91
CA ASN A 538 -10.57 36.24 -6.53
C ASN A 538 -10.20 34.90 -5.86
N ASP A 539 -8.92 34.75 -5.58
CA ASP A 539 -8.33 33.43 -5.36
C ASP A 539 -8.56 32.93 -3.92
N THR A 540 -8.44 31.62 -3.72
CA THR A 540 -8.79 30.96 -2.45
C THR A 540 -7.75 29.96 -1.99
N ILE A 541 -7.13 30.20 -0.83
CA ILE A 541 -6.47 29.13 -0.08
C ILE A 541 -7.56 28.36 0.68
N ALA A 542 -7.66 27.05 0.43
CA ALA A 542 -8.62 26.15 1.08
C ALA A 542 -7.88 25.17 2.00
N LEU A 543 -8.25 25.19 3.28
CA LEU A 543 -7.53 24.48 4.34
C LEU A 543 -8.20 23.15 4.70
N GLY A 544 -7.36 22.13 4.96
CA GLY A 544 -7.77 20.84 5.51
C GLY A 544 -8.49 20.97 6.86
N ALA A 545 -9.36 20.01 7.17
CA ALA A 545 -10.26 20.08 8.35
C ALA A 545 -9.54 20.03 9.71
N ASP A 546 -8.27 19.64 9.72
CA ASP A 546 -7.35 19.67 10.86
C ASP A 546 -6.64 21.03 11.06
N ILE A 547 -6.80 21.98 10.13
CA ILE A 547 -6.31 23.37 10.24
C ILE A 547 -7.50 24.30 10.57
N LYS A 548 -7.46 24.91 11.76
CA LYS A 548 -8.54 25.76 12.28
C LYS A 548 -8.14 27.24 12.34
N PRO A 549 -9.11 28.16 12.49
CA PRO A 549 -8.83 29.60 12.64
C PRO A 549 -7.82 29.96 13.73
N GLU A 550 -7.78 29.22 14.84
CA GLU A 550 -6.81 29.40 15.93
C GLU A 550 -5.38 28.90 15.61
N ASN A 551 -5.17 28.19 14.51
CA ASN A 551 -3.85 27.71 14.06
C ASN A 551 -3.16 28.68 13.10
N ILE A 552 -3.81 29.78 12.69
CA ILE A 552 -3.35 30.66 11.60
C ILE A 552 -2.76 31.97 12.13
N ASP A 553 -1.44 32.12 12.01
CA ASP A 553 -0.74 33.39 12.18
C ASP A 553 -0.57 34.08 10.81
N LEU A 554 -1.02 35.33 10.66
CA LEU A 554 -0.82 36.15 9.46
C LEU A 554 0.24 37.23 9.73
N SER A 555 1.13 37.48 8.77
CA SER A 555 2.14 38.54 8.90
C SER A 555 2.64 39.06 7.54
N LEU A 556 2.87 40.37 7.41
CA LEU A 556 3.52 40.94 6.23
C LEU A 556 5.04 40.88 6.39
N LYS A 557 5.71 40.12 5.52
CA LYS A 557 7.17 39.98 5.47
C LYS A 557 7.75 40.90 4.40
N GLY A 558 7.76 42.20 4.69
CA GLY A 558 8.21 43.24 3.76
C GLY A 558 7.15 43.56 2.70
N LYS A 559 7.11 42.76 1.62
CA LYS A 559 6.14 42.90 0.51
C LYS A 559 5.25 41.67 0.30
N ASP A 560 5.59 40.56 0.94
CA ASP A 560 4.92 39.27 0.83
C ASP A 560 4.00 39.05 2.04
N LEU A 561 2.89 38.33 1.85
CA LEU A 561 2.07 37.83 2.95
C LEU A 561 2.55 36.44 3.35
N LEU A 562 2.91 36.28 4.62
CA LEU A 562 3.27 35.01 5.24
C LEU A 562 2.14 34.54 6.15
N ILE A 563 1.53 33.41 5.77
CA ILE A 563 0.60 32.62 6.58
C ILE A 563 1.40 31.49 7.22
N LYS A 564 1.32 31.34 8.54
CA LYS A 564 1.97 30.25 9.29
C LYS A 564 0.92 29.37 9.95
N ILE A 565 1.14 28.06 9.92
CA ILE A 565 0.30 27.08 10.60
C ILE A 565 1.00 26.67 11.90
N ASN A 566 0.37 26.93 13.05
CA ASN A 566 0.91 26.72 14.40
C ASN A 566 2.32 27.31 14.57
N GLY A 567 2.47 28.63 14.39
CA GLY A 567 3.77 29.31 14.43
C GLY A 567 4.73 28.94 13.29
N GLY A 568 4.32 28.06 12.36
CA GLY A 568 5.13 27.48 11.29
C GLY A 568 5.64 26.07 11.59
N GLU A 569 5.21 25.42 12.68
CA GLU A 569 5.64 24.04 12.97
C GLU A 569 4.97 22.98 12.07
N ASN A 570 3.83 23.30 11.46
CA ASN A 570 3.13 22.42 10.52
C ASN A 570 3.11 22.97 9.08
N GLY A 571 4.06 23.85 8.74
CA GLY A 571 4.21 24.46 7.42
C GLY A 571 3.81 25.94 7.36
N SER A 572 4.04 26.55 6.19
CA SER A 572 3.72 27.95 5.92
C SER A 572 3.40 28.22 4.44
N ILE A 573 2.73 29.33 4.16
CA ILE A 573 2.36 29.77 2.81
C ILE A 573 2.84 31.22 2.62
N HIS A 574 3.66 31.44 1.60
CA HIS A 574 4.25 32.72 1.22
C HIS A 574 3.61 33.24 -0.08
N ILE A 575 2.64 34.14 0.02
CA ILE A 575 2.06 34.82 -1.16
C ILE A 575 2.97 35.99 -1.54
N ARG A 576 3.68 35.88 -2.66
CA ARG A 576 4.66 36.88 -3.10
C ARG A 576 4.00 38.15 -3.61
N GLY A 577 4.54 39.30 -3.23
CA GLY A 577 4.12 40.59 -3.77
C GLY A 577 2.72 41.05 -3.36
N TYR A 578 2.08 40.41 -2.37
CA TYR A 578 0.74 40.72 -1.84
C TYR A 578 0.53 42.21 -1.50
N ALA A 579 1.59 42.92 -1.09
CA ALA A 579 1.58 44.35 -0.78
C ALA A 579 2.20 45.23 -1.90
N VAL A 580 2.18 44.76 -3.16
CA VAL A 580 2.75 45.46 -4.33
C VAL A 580 1.72 45.81 -5.38
N ASP A 581 0.85 44.86 -5.71
CA ASP A 581 -0.25 45.01 -6.68
C ASP A 581 -1.48 44.28 -6.13
N ASP A 582 -2.67 44.68 -6.55
CA ASP A 582 -3.89 43.93 -6.25
C ASP A 582 -3.93 42.60 -7.02
N LYS A 583 -3.27 42.52 -8.19
CA LYS A 583 -3.08 41.29 -8.98
C LYS A 583 -2.23 40.20 -8.31
N ASN A 584 -1.47 40.52 -7.26
CA ASN A 584 -0.57 39.56 -6.60
C ASN A 584 -1.19 38.94 -5.33
N LYS A 585 -2.51 39.00 -5.18
CA LYS A 585 -3.21 38.67 -3.93
C LYS A 585 -3.96 37.37 -4.04
N VAL A 586 -4.17 36.79 -2.87
CA VAL A 586 -5.24 35.82 -2.63
C VAL A 586 -6.27 36.51 -1.74
N GLU A 587 -7.53 36.51 -2.16
CA GLU A 587 -8.62 37.22 -1.49
C GLU A 587 -9.11 36.44 -0.27
N ASN A 588 -9.15 35.11 -0.38
CA ASN A 588 -9.90 34.23 0.50
C ASN A 588 -9.01 33.20 1.20
N LEU A 589 -9.31 32.96 2.47
CA LEU A 589 -8.87 31.79 3.23
C LEU A 589 -10.12 31.05 3.70
N LEU A 590 -10.38 29.87 3.10
CA LEU A 590 -11.53 29.00 3.34
C LEU A 590 -11.14 27.88 4.31
N PHE A 591 -11.92 27.70 5.36
CA PHE A 591 -11.81 26.59 6.31
C PHE A 591 -12.84 25.50 5.98
N ALA A 592 -12.57 24.26 6.40
CA ALA A 592 -13.41 23.10 6.07
C ALA A 592 -14.86 23.17 6.62
N ASP A 593 -15.10 23.99 7.66
CA ASP A 593 -16.42 24.28 8.23
C ASP A 593 -17.26 25.27 7.39
N GLY A 594 -16.69 25.80 6.29
CA GLY A 594 -17.32 26.79 5.43
C GLY A 594 -17.07 28.24 5.85
N ASN A 595 -16.29 28.48 6.90
CA ASN A 595 -15.86 29.83 7.29
C ASN A 595 -14.89 30.40 6.25
N VAL A 596 -15.11 31.65 5.83
CA VAL A 596 -14.26 32.35 4.85
C VAL A 596 -13.73 33.62 5.46
N TRP A 597 -12.41 33.74 5.51
CA TRP A 597 -11.71 34.97 5.87
C TRP A 597 -11.31 35.72 4.60
N LYS A 598 -11.80 36.96 4.43
CA LYS A 598 -11.21 37.89 3.47
C LYS A 598 -9.86 38.39 4.03
N LEU A 599 -8.75 37.98 3.41
CA LEU A 599 -7.39 38.19 3.94
C LEU A 599 -7.07 39.68 4.10
N ALA A 600 -7.47 40.51 3.13
CA ALA A 600 -7.31 41.96 3.16
C ALA A 600 -8.13 42.68 4.26
N GLU A 601 -9.14 42.02 4.85
CA GLU A 601 -9.87 42.54 6.01
C GLU A 601 -9.20 42.10 7.32
N LYS A 602 -8.80 40.82 7.42
CA LYS A 602 -8.12 40.28 8.60
C LYS A 602 -6.83 41.04 8.93
N LEU A 603 -6.03 41.35 7.91
CA LEU A 603 -4.81 42.17 8.01
C LEU A 603 -5.03 43.63 8.41
N ARG A 604 -6.29 44.09 8.57
CA ARG A 604 -6.64 45.41 9.14
C ARG A 604 -7.15 45.33 10.58
N THR A 605 -7.31 44.12 11.11
CA THR A 605 -7.88 43.82 12.44
C THR A 605 -6.89 43.16 13.40
N GLN A 606 -5.66 42.94 12.93
CA GLN A 606 -4.47 42.53 13.69
C GLN A 606 -3.48 43.71 13.73
#